data_AF-A0A354BHU7-F1
#
_entry.id   AF-A0A354BHU7-F1
#
_cell.length_a   1.000
_cell.length_b   1.000
_cell.length_c   1.000
_cell.angle_alpha   90.00
_cell.angle_beta   90.00
_cell.angle_gamma   90.00
#
_symmetry.space_group_name_H-M   'P 1'
#
loop_
_entity.id
_entity.type
_entity.pdbx_description
1 polymer ?
#
loop_
_entity_poly.entity_id
_entity_poly.type
_entity_poly.pdbx_seq_one_letter_code
_entity_poly.pdbx_strand_id
1 'polypeptide(L)' 'HGDLLGAERCLNNASEHYIKLGNEPAEAAVLRYLATVYEARRDQTSARRCLDRVIALDQRYALPELQTDLSHLARLKQAE' A
#
# COMPACT_ATOMS: atom_id res chain seq x y z
N HIS A 1 5.13 0.31 21.30
CA HIS A 1 4.96 -0.31 19.98
C HIS A 1 3.51 -0.70 19.80
N GLY A 2 2.88 -0.33 18.68
CA GLY A 2 1.50 -0.72 18.37
C GLY A 2 1.42 -2.14 17.82
N ASP A 3 0.21 -2.71 17.79
CA ASP A 3 -0.06 -4.04 17.26
C ASP A 3 0.01 -4.06 15.71
N LEU A 4 1.24 -4.18 15.18
CA LEU A 4 1.49 -4.23 13.74
C LEU A 4 0.96 -5.51 13.08
N LEU A 5 0.89 -6.62 13.82
CA LEU A 5 0.35 -7.90 13.32
C LEU A 5 -1.17 -7.82 13.17
N GLY A 6 -1.85 -7.24 14.16
CA GLY A 6 -3.28 -6.96 14.10
C GLY A 6 -3.61 -6.00 12.95
N ALA A 7 -2.85 -4.89 12.83
CA ALA A 7 -3.03 -3.93 11.75
C ALA A 7 -2.87 -4.59 10.36
N GLU A 8 -1.81 -5.37 10.16
CA GLU A 8 -1.59 -6.12 8.91
C GLU A 8 -2.78 -7.02 8.57
N ARG A 9 -3.26 -7.81 9.55
CA ARG A 9 -4.39 -8.72 9.33
C ARG A 9 -5.67 -7.96 8.96
N CYS A 10 -5.97 -6.87 9.65
CA CYS A 10 -7.13 -6.02 9.37
C CYS A 10 -7.05 -5.41 7.97
N LEU A 11 -5.90 -4.86 7.60
CA LEU A 11 -5.68 -4.22 6.30
C LEU A 11 -5.71 -5.23 5.15
N ASN A 12 -5.12 -6.43 5.32
CA ASN A 12 -5.21 -7.50 4.33
C ASN A 12 -6.66 -7.95 4.10
N ASN A 13 -7.45 -8.08 5.17
CA ASN A 13 -8.88 -8.40 5.07
C ASN A 13 -9.66 -7.29 4.32
N ALA A 14 -9.41 -6.02 4.66
CA ALA A 14 -10.04 -4.89 3.99
C ALA A 14 -9.68 -4.82 2.50
N SER A 15 -8.41 -5.06 2.15
CA SER A 15 -7.95 -5.13 0.76
C SER A 15 -8.69 -6.23 -0.01
N GLU A 16 -8.75 -7.45 0.55
CA GLU A 16 -9.49 -8.56 -0.06
C GLU A 16 -10.97 -8.23 -0.26
N HIS A 17 -11.59 -7.52 0.69
CA HIS A 17 -12.98 -7.09 0.58
C HIS A 17 -13.19 -6.10 -0.58
N TYR A 18 -12.33 -5.08 -0.70
CA TYR A 18 -12.43 -4.10 -1.79
C TYR A 18 -12.16 -4.71 -3.16
N ILE A 19 -11.24 -5.68 -3.26
CA ILE A 19 -11.02 -6.46 -4.48
C ILE A 19 -12.31 -7.18 -4.88
N LYS A 20 -12.96 -7.89 -3.94
CA LYS A 20 -14.22 -8.62 -4.20
C LYS A 20 -15.36 -7.69 -4.62
N LEU A 21 -15.38 -6.45 -4.11
CA LEU A 21 -16.35 -5.43 -4.50
C LEU A 21 -16.01 -4.72 -5.83
N GLY A 22 -14.81 -4.94 -6.39
CA GLY A 22 -14.32 -4.19 -7.54
C GLY A 22 -14.05 -2.71 -7.25
N ASN A 23 -13.89 -2.33 -5.98
CA ASN A 23 -13.63 -0.96 -5.56
C ASN A 23 -12.11 -0.70 -5.49
N GLU A 24 -11.49 -0.63 -6.66
CA GLU A 24 -10.03 -0.45 -6.79
C GLU A 24 -9.50 0.87 -6.18
N PRO A 25 -10.20 2.03 -6.23
CA PRO A 25 -9.75 3.23 -5.52
C PRO A 25 -9.67 3.04 -3.99
N ALA A 26 -10.61 2.29 -3.40
CA ALA A 26 -10.56 1.95 -1.97
C ALA A 26 -9.46 0.92 -1.65
N GLU A 27 -9.22 -0.04 -2.55
CA GLU A 27 -8.06 -0.95 -2.47
C GLU A 27 -6.75 -0.14 -2.38
N ALA A 28 -6.56 0.87 -3.24
CA ALA A 28 -5.36 1.71 -3.24
C ALA A 28 -5.13 2.40 -1.89
N ALA A 29 -6.19 2.97 -1.30
CA ALA A 29 -6.10 3.62 0.01
C ALA A 29 -5.65 2.64 1.11
N VAL A 30 -6.19 1.41 1.13
CA VAL A 30 -5.80 0.37 2.11
C VAL A 30 -4.36 -0.09 1.89
N LEU A 31 -3.94 -0.27 0.65
CA LEU A 31 -2.58 -0.70 0.32
C LEU A 31 -1.51 0.31 0.75
N ARG A 32 -1.79 1.63 0.76
CA ARG A 32 -0.89 2.65 1.33
C ARG A 32 -0.63 2.44 2.82
N TYR A 33 -1.70 2.17 3.58
CA TYR A 33 -1.56 1.85 5.01
C TYR A 33 -0.81 0.53 5.21
N LEU A 34 -1.08 -0.47 4.37
CA LEU A 34 -0.39 -1.75 4.45
C LEU A 34 1.10 -1.61 4.14
N ALA A 35 1.49 -0.77 3.17
CA ALA A 35 2.89 -0.44 2.89
C ALA A 35 3.59 0.15 4.12
N THR A 36 2.92 1.06 4.83
CA THR A 36 3.44 1.68 6.07
C THR A 36 3.64 0.64 7.18
N VAL A 37 2.70 -0.30 7.32
CA VAL A 37 2.82 -1.41 8.28
C VAL A 37 4.00 -2.31 7.94
N TYR A 38 4.19 -2.64 6.66
CA TYR A 38 5.34 -3.44 6.22
C TYR A 38 6.68 -2.73 6.42
N GLU A 39 6.76 -1.43 6.15
CA GLU A 39 7.95 -0.61 6.47
C GLU A 39 8.29 -0.66 7.97
N ALA A 40 7.29 -0.49 8.84
CA ALA A 40 7.46 -0.54 10.29
C ALA A 40 7.94 -1.92 10.77
N ARG A 41 7.57 -2.98 10.07
CA ARG A 41 8.01 -4.35 10.30
C ARG A 41 9.33 -4.71 9.63
N ARG A 42 9.96 -3.76 8.94
CA ARG A 42 11.18 -3.97 8.13
C ARG A 42 11.00 -4.95 6.97
N ASP A 43 9.76 -5.21 6.54
CA ASP A 43 9.48 -6.00 5.34
C ASP A 43 9.40 -5.09 4.11
N GLN A 44 10.57 -4.72 3.60
CA GLN A 44 10.69 -3.80 2.46
C GLN A 44 10.12 -4.40 1.17
N THR A 45 10.20 -5.72 1.01
CA THR A 45 9.67 -6.43 -0.17
C THR A 45 8.16 -6.28 -0.25
N SER A 46 7.45 -6.54 0.85
CA SER A 46 5.98 -6.42 0.89
C SER A 46 5.52 -4.96 0.79
N ALA A 47 6.25 -4.02 1.40
CA ALA A 47 5.95 -2.59 1.26
C ALA A 47 6.03 -2.12 -0.20
N ARG A 48 7.07 -2.53 -0.93
CA ARG A 48 7.24 -2.18 -2.36
C ARG A 48 6.13 -2.75 -3.22
N ARG A 49 5.77 -4.01 -3.01
CA ARG A 49 4.66 -4.66 -3.75
C ARG A 49 3.34 -3.91 -3.55
N CYS A 50 3.07 -3.43 -2.34
CA CYS A 50 1.89 -2.59 -2.08
C CYS A 50 1.95 -1.29 -2.89
N LEU A 51 3.08 -0.58 -2.87
CA LEU A 51 3.24 0.68 -3.60
C LEU A 51 3.22 0.52 -5.12
N ASP A 52 3.83 -0.54 -5.67
CA ASP A 52 3.75 -0.84 -7.10
C ASP A 52 2.29 -1.02 -7.56
N ARG A 53 1.47 -1.70 -6.74
CA ARG A 53 0.04 -1.86 -7.00
C ARG A 53 -0.72 -0.54 -6.86
N VAL A 54 -0.45 0.25 -5.81
CA VAL A 54 -1.06 1.59 -5.60
C VAL A 54 -0.79 2.49 -6.80
N ILE A 55 0.46 2.58 -7.26
CA ILE A 55 0.83 3.42 -8.41
C ILE A 55 0.09 3.01 -9.68
N ALA A 56 -0.05 1.70 -9.93
CA ALA A 56 -0.81 1.22 -11.08
C ALA A 56 -2.29 1.63 -11.02
N LEU A 57 -2.90 1.60 -9.83
CA LEU A 57 -4.27 2.04 -9.61
C LEU A 57 -4.41 3.56 -9.74
N ASP A 58 -3.48 4.32 -9.16
CA ASP A 58 -3.49 5.77 -9.23
C ASP A 58 -3.36 6.27 -10.67
N GLN A 59 -2.52 5.64 -11.48
CA GLN A 59 -2.40 5.94 -12.91
C GLN A 59 -3.71 5.62 -13.65
N ARG A 60 -4.32 4.46 -13.36
CA ARG A 60 -5.57 4.02 -14.01
C ARG A 60 -6.74 4.97 -13.72
N TYR A 61 -6.83 5.49 -12.49
CA TYR A 61 -7.93 6.34 -12.03
C TYR A 61 -7.58 7.83 -11.94
N ALA A 62 -6.37 8.22 -12.34
CA ALA A 62 -5.84 9.58 -12.20
C ALA A 62 -5.99 10.13 -10.77
N LEU A 63 -5.65 9.32 -9.77
CA LEU A 63 -5.75 9.70 -8.36
C LEU A 63 -4.66 10.73 -7.99
N PRO A 64 -4.99 11.71 -7.13
CA PRO A 64 -4.07 12.81 -6.80
C PRO A 64 -2.81 12.36 -6.04
N GLU A 65 -2.85 11.19 -5.41
CA GLU A 65 -1.75 10.66 -4.61
C GLU A 65 -0.57 10.12 -5.44
N LEU A 66 -0.73 9.93 -6.76
CA LEU A 66 0.26 9.29 -7.64
C LEU A 66 1.69 9.80 -7.44
N GLN A 67 1.89 11.12 -7.38
CA GLN A 67 3.22 11.71 -7.24
C GLN A 67 3.85 11.44 -5.86
N THR A 68 3.00 11.39 -4.83
CA THR A 68 3.43 11.05 -3.46
C THR A 68 3.85 9.59 -3.40
N ASP A 69 3.06 8.69 -3.97
CA ASP A 69 3.34 7.25 -3.95
C ASP A 69 4.56 6.87 -4.81
N LEU A 70 4.78 7.55 -5.94
CA LEU A 70 6.01 7.43 -6.73
C LEU A 70 7.24 7.86 -5.93
N SER A 71 7.15 9.00 -5.23
CA SER A 71 8.24 9.50 -4.38
C SER A 71 8.53 8.57 -3.22
N HIS A 72 7.48 7.98 -2.63
CA HIS A 72 7.59 6.98 -1.57
C HIS A 72 8.33 5.73 -2.06
N LEU A 73 7.91 5.16 -3.20
CA LEU A 73 8.56 3.99 -3.77
C LEU A 73 10.03 4.27 -4.14
N ALA A 74 10.33 5.45 -4.68
CA ALA A 74 11.71 5.86 -4.98
C ALA A 74 12.59 5.89 -3.72
N ARG A 75 12.09 6.47 -2.63
CA ARG A 75 12.77 6.49 -1.32
C ARG A 75 13.03 5.06 -0.80
N LEU A 76 12.06 4.16 -0.92
CA LEU A 76 12.24 2.77 -0.49
C LEU A 76 13.29 2.03 -1.31
N LYS A 77 13.39 2.31 -2.61
CA LYS A 77 14.41 1.71 -3.51
C LYS A 77 15.82 2.20 -3.20
N GLN A 78 15.98 3.40 -2.65
CA GLN A 78 17.27 3.96 -2.29
C GLN A 78 17.79 3.50 -0.91
N ALA A 79 16.91 2.98 -0.06
CA ALA A 79 17.25 2.55 1.30
C ALA A 79 17.75 1.09 1.39
N GLU A 80 18.10 0.48 0.25
CA GLU A 80 18.62 -0.89 0.11
C GLU A 80 20.16 -0.96 0.23
#